data_AF-J3L3N0-F1
#
_entry.id   AF-J3L3N0-F1
#
_cell.length_a   1.000
_cell.length_b   1.000
_cell.length_c   1.000
_cell.angle_alpha   90.00
_cell.angle_beta   90.00
_cell.angle_gamma   90.00
#
_symmetry.space_group_name_H-M   'P 1'
#
loop_
_entity.id
_entity.type
_entity.pdbx_description
1 polymer ?
#
loop_
_entity_poly.entity_id
_entity_poly.type
_entity_poly.pdbx_seq_one_letter_code
_entity_poly.pdbx_strand_id
1 'polypeptide(L)'
;MMRQEAATRAHDSGHRPAASMADVPYDDGKDQAAATWHGSVRAAVEGPTPDQAWALLGDFCSLDRWVPSVQTCRRVEGADGRPGCVRYCAGPVNKAEPAAAAGWSRERLLELDPAGRRYSYEVVETNKGFGRYTATLQVEPDPAGCAVAWSFEADPVRGWTLEGFVGFLEELARGVAKRLEEEIMTQDDAPALQVLQS
;
A
#
# COMPACT_ATOMS: atom_id res chain seq x y z
N MET A 1 86.56 -5.86 51.60
CA MET A 1 85.53 -5.74 52.66
C MET A 1 84.15 -6.04 52.05
N MET A 2 83.10 -6.19 52.86
CA MET A 2 81.87 -6.91 52.50
C MET A 2 80.78 -6.12 51.74
N ARG A 3 79.77 -6.88 51.24
CA ARG A 3 78.33 -6.57 51.00
C ARG A 3 77.95 -5.80 49.71
N GLN A 4 77.10 -6.39 48.83
CA GLN A 4 75.60 -6.34 48.75
C GLN A 4 75.06 -4.94 48.35
N GLU A 5 73.96 -4.66 47.64
CA GLU A 5 72.94 -5.30 46.75
C GLU A 5 72.01 -4.14 46.25
N ALA A 6 71.18 -4.16 45.19
CA ALA A 6 71.02 -4.99 43.98
C ALA A 6 70.10 -4.27 42.93
N ALA A 7 70.00 -4.84 41.72
CA ALA A 7 68.93 -4.71 40.69
C ALA A 7 68.13 -3.40 40.47
N THR A 8 68.14 -2.90 39.21
CA THR A 8 66.94 -2.85 38.34
C THR A 8 67.32 -2.61 36.87
N ARG A 9 66.46 -3.03 35.92
CA ARG A 9 66.74 -3.07 34.46
C ARG A 9 66.35 -1.77 33.74
N ALA A 10 66.88 -1.63 32.52
CA ALA A 10 66.85 -0.42 31.70
C ALA A 10 65.70 -0.36 30.67
N HIS A 11 65.74 0.72 29.88
CA HIS A 11 64.97 1.06 28.66
C HIS A 11 63.53 1.58 28.84
N ASP A 12 63.36 2.87 28.55
CA ASP A 12 62.48 3.30 27.45
C ASP A 12 63.11 4.53 26.76
N SER A 13 63.08 4.56 25.43
CA SER A 13 63.62 5.65 24.62
C SER A 13 62.68 5.90 23.45
N GLY A 14 62.04 7.06 23.47
CA GLY A 14 60.88 7.36 22.65
C GLY A 14 61.13 7.24 21.14
N HIS A 15 60.31 6.42 20.48
CA HIS A 15 60.11 6.46 19.05
C HIS A 15 58.62 6.30 18.76
N ARG A 16 58.01 7.29 18.10
CA ARG A 16 56.59 7.27 17.73
C ARG A 16 56.49 6.91 16.24
N PRO A 17 56.16 5.66 15.86
CA PRO A 17 55.84 5.34 14.48
C PRO A 17 54.48 5.91 14.10
N ALA A 18 54.31 6.28 12.83
CA ALA A 18 53.00 6.59 12.27
C ALA A 18 52.17 5.29 12.19
N ALA A 19 50.91 5.34 12.62
CA ALA A 19 50.00 4.20 12.49
C ALA A 19 49.59 4.00 11.02
N SER A 20 49.67 2.76 10.56
CA SER A 20 49.41 2.34 9.19
C SER A 20 47.94 2.57 8.77
N MET A 21 47.72 2.97 7.52
CA MET A 21 46.43 2.77 6.85
C MET A 21 46.28 1.30 6.47
N ALA A 22 45.70 0.51 7.36
CA ALA A 22 45.11 -0.79 7.07
C ALA A 22 43.98 -1.06 8.08
N ASP A 23 43.01 -1.88 7.70
CA ASP A 23 41.97 -2.43 8.60
C ASP A 23 40.93 -1.42 9.14
N VAL A 24 40.41 -0.56 8.26
CA VAL A 24 38.97 -0.22 8.36
C VAL A 24 38.21 -1.36 7.69
N PRO A 25 37.33 -2.09 8.39
CA PRO A 25 36.50 -3.10 7.76
C PRO A 25 35.68 -2.45 6.65
N TYR A 26 35.82 -2.93 5.42
CA TYR A 26 34.86 -2.64 4.37
C TYR A 26 33.56 -3.30 4.82
N ASP A 27 32.54 -2.49 5.14
CA ASP A 27 31.20 -2.98 5.38
C ASP A 27 30.65 -3.46 4.03
N ASP A 28 30.99 -4.71 3.68
CA ASP A 28 30.32 -5.43 2.60
C ASP A 28 28.84 -5.39 2.93
N GLY A 29 28.13 -4.53 2.22
CA GLY A 29 26.71 -4.25 2.37
C GLY A 29 25.89 -5.49 2.10
N LYS A 30 25.88 -6.41 3.07
CA LYS A 30 25.06 -7.61 3.09
C LYS A 30 23.63 -7.17 2.98
N ASP A 31 23.00 -7.62 1.92
CA ASP A 31 21.58 -7.61 1.64
C ASP A 31 20.74 -7.41 2.91
N GLN A 32 20.46 -6.14 3.22
CA GLN A 32 19.23 -5.80 3.91
C GLN A 32 18.14 -6.11 2.89
N ALA A 33 17.73 -7.39 2.87
CA ALA A 33 16.51 -7.81 2.22
C ALA A 33 15.42 -6.85 2.70
N ALA A 34 15.02 -5.93 1.82
CA ALA A 34 14.15 -4.83 2.18
C ALA A 34 12.89 -5.44 2.79
N ALA A 35 12.59 -5.10 4.04
CA ALA A 35 11.58 -5.82 4.81
C ALA A 35 10.22 -5.71 4.13
N THR A 36 9.81 -6.76 3.42
CA THR A 36 8.56 -6.77 2.64
C THR A 36 7.38 -6.58 3.56
N TRP A 37 6.68 -5.47 3.38
CA TRP A 37 5.45 -5.18 4.10
C TRP A 37 4.32 -6.03 3.53
N HIS A 38 3.54 -6.60 4.43
CA HIS A 38 2.31 -7.29 4.11
C HIS A 38 1.22 -6.72 5.01
N GLY A 39 0.01 -6.61 4.49
CA GLY A 39 -1.15 -6.19 5.29
C GLY A 39 -2.46 -6.58 4.63
N SER A 40 -3.51 -6.65 5.44
CA SER A 40 -4.88 -6.84 5.00
C SER A 40 -5.83 -6.10 5.93
N VAL A 41 -6.88 -5.51 5.37
CA VAL A 41 -7.96 -4.84 6.09
C VAL A 41 -9.29 -5.33 5.57
N ARG A 42 -10.33 -5.27 6.42
CA ARG A 42 -11.69 -5.69 6.07
C ARG A 42 -12.70 -4.76 6.72
N ALA A 43 -13.64 -4.24 5.94
CA ALA A 43 -14.75 -3.43 6.42
C ALA A 43 -16.08 -4.05 5.99
N ALA A 44 -16.89 -4.48 6.96
CA ALA A 44 -18.24 -5.00 6.71
C ALA A 44 -19.25 -3.85 6.49
N VAL A 45 -20.32 -4.15 5.76
CA VAL A 45 -21.47 -3.27 5.54
C VAL A 45 -22.76 -4.11 5.57
N GLU A 46 -23.77 -3.62 6.28
CA GLU A 46 -25.08 -4.25 6.38
C GLU A 46 -25.97 -3.80 5.21
N GLY A 47 -26.76 -4.72 4.63
CA GLY A 47 -27.65 -4.42 3.50
C GLY A 47 -27.14 -4.92 2.15
N PRO A 48 -26.14 -4.25 1.50
CA PRO A 48 -25.62 -4.65 0.20
C PRO A 48 -25.21 -6.11 0.13
N THR A 49 -25.74 -6.83 -0.86
CA THR A 49 -25.22 -8.16 -1.19
C THR A 49 -23.83 -8.07 -1.81
N PRO A 50 -22.99 -9.12 -1.69
CA PRO A 50 -21.66 -9.13 -2.29
C PRO A 50 -21.68 -8.88 -3.81
N ASP A 51 -22.70 -9.33 -4.52
CA ASP A 51 -22.82 -9.17 -5.97
C ASP A 51 -23.25 -7.74 -6.36
N GLN A 52 -24.13 -7.08 -5.60
CA GLN A 52 -24.43 -5.65 -5.79
C GLN A 52 -23.19 -4.78 -5.54
N ALA A 53 -22.47 -5.01 -4.44
CA ALA A 53 -21.25 -4.30 -4.11
C ALA A 53 -20.14 -4.53 -5.17
N TRP A 54 -20.02 -5.76 -5.68
CA TRP A 54 -19.07 -6.07 -6.75
C TRP A 54 -19.46 -5.50 -8.12
N ALA A 55 -20.75 -5.38 -8.44
CA ALA A 55 -21.19 -4.71 -9.67
C ALA A 55 -20.72 -3.25 -9.74
N LEU A 56 -20.50 -2.62 -8.59
CA LEU A 56 -19.95 -1.27 -8.46
C LEU A 56 -18.40 -1.28 -8.38
N LEU A 57 -17.81 -2.08 -7.50
CA LEU A 57 -16.35 -2.12 -7.27
C LEU A 57 -15.55 -2.85 -8.35
N GLY A 58 -16.15 -3.79 -9.08
CA GLY A 58 -15.47 -4.59 -10.09
C GLY A 58 -15.02 -3.78 -11.33
N ASP A 59 -15.57 -2.58 -11.52
CA ASP A 59 -15.03 -1.60 -12.47
C ASP A 59 -13.73 -1.00 -11.93
N PHE A 60 -12.62 -1.65 -12.31
CA PHE A 60 -11.26 -1.25 -11.98
C PHE A 60 -10.96 0.23 -12.29
N CYS A 61 -11.58 0.81 -13.32
CA CYS A 61 -11.28 2.16 -13.83
C CYS A 61 -12.16 3.27 -13.23
N SER A 62 -13.15 2.94 -12.40
CA SER A 62 -14.07 3.89 -11.74
C SER A 62 -13.86 4.02 -10.22
N LEU A 63 -12.65 3.73 -9.73
CA LEU A 63 -12.33 3.71 -8.29
C LEU A 63 -12.61 5.04 -7.55
N ASP A 64 -12.54 6.17 -8.25
CA ASP A 64 -12.83 7.52 -7.71
C ASP A 64 -14.29 7.75 -7.32
N ARG A 65 -15.22 6.92 -7.80
CA ARG A 65 -16.62 6.93 -7.37
C ARG A 65 -16.81 6.33 -5.98
N TRP A 66 -15.89 5.46 -5.56
CA TRP A 66 -16.06 4.55 -4.43
C TRP A 66 -15.04 4.79 -3.30
N VAL A 67 -13.80 5.15 -3.62
CA VAL A 67 -12.73 5.40 -2.64
C VAL A 67 -12.58 6.90 -2.38
N PRO A 68 -12.99 7.43 -1.21
CA PRO A 68 -13.07 8.88 -0.98
C PRO A 68 -11.74 9.66 -1.12
N SER A 69 -10.59 8.98 -0.98
CA SER A 69 -9.27 9.62 -1.15
C SER A 69 -8.80 9.71 -2.62
N VAL A 70 -9.53 9.12 -3.56
CA VAL A 70 -9.20 9.12 -4.99
C VAL A 70 -10.15 10.09 -5.69
N GLN A 71 -9.63 11.23 -6.12
CA GLN A 71 -10.41 12.32 -6.76
C GLN A 71 -10.44 12.20 -8.29
N THR A 72 -9.68 11.27 -8.85
CA THR A 72 -9.65 10.98 -10.29
C THR A 72 -9.20 9.55 -10.46
N CYS A 73 -10.01 8.76 -11.15
CA CYS A 73 -9.64 7.47 -11.70
C CYS A 73 -9.99 7.45 -13.18
N ARG A 74 -9.07 6.99 -14.03
CA ARG A 74 -9.34 6.81 -15.45
C ARG A 74 -8.39 5.81 -16.09
N ARG A 75 -8.88 5.05 -17.06
CA ARG A 75 -8.04 4.23 -17.94
C ARG A 75 -7.06 5.10 -18.72
N VAL A 76 -5.80 4.65 -18.80
CA VAL A 76 -4.73 5.29 -19.58
C VAL A 76 -4.08 4.36 -20.59
N GLU A 77 -4.12 3.04 -20.38
CA GLU A 77 -3.64 2.02 -21.33
C GLU A 77 -4.51 0.75 -21.26
N GLY A 78 -4.41 -0.09 -22.29
CA GLY A 78 -5.09 -1.38 -22.36
C GLY A 78 -6.60 -1.30 -22.60
N ALA A 79 -7.24 -2.47 -22.62
CA ALA A 79 -8.69 -2.61 -22.74
C ALA A 79 -9.33 -2.74 -21.36
N ASP A 80 -10.50 -2.12 -21.17
CA ASP A 80 -11.15 -2.06 -19.87
C ASP A 80 -11.57 -3.43 -19.34
N GLY A 81 -11.47 -3.65 -18.03
CA GLY A 81 -11.75 -4.94 -17.40
C GLY A 81 -10.88 -6.11 -17.89
N ARG A 82 -9.72 -5.86 -18.52
CA ARG A 82 -8.79 -6.90 -19.00
C ARG A 82 -7.44 -6.80 -18.29
N PRO A 83 -6.83 -7.92 -17.85
CA PRO A 83 -5.43 -7.95 -17.43
C PRO A 83 -4.51 -7.21 -18.40
N GLY A 84 -3.60 -6.39 -17.87
CA GLY A 84 -2.78 -5.43 -18.60
C GLY A 84 -3.38 -4.02 -18.76
N CYS A 85 -4.67 -3.82 -18.43
CA CYS A 85 -5.26 -2.48 -18.33
C CYS A 85 -4.53 -1.64 -17.29
N VAL A 86 -4.25 -0.37 -17.60
CA VAL A 86 -3.64 0.58 -16.65
C VAL A 86 -4.62 1.72 -16.36
N ARG A 87 -4.88 1.96 -15.08
CA ARG A 87 -5.58 3.15 -14.58
C ARG A 87 -4.60 4.18 -14.04
N TYR A 88 -4.97 5.46 -14.11
CA TYR A 88 -4.32 6.55 -13.40
C TYR A 88 -5.23 7.00 -12.26
N CYS A 89 -4.72 6.91 -11.04
CA CYS A 89 -5.37 7.34 -9.81
C CYS A 89 -4.67 8.60 -9.27
N ALA A 90 -5.43 9.60 -8.83
CA ALA A 90 -4.89 10.78 -8.14
C ALA A 90 -5.78 11.28 -7.00
N GLY A 91 -5.18 11.95 -6.03
CA GLY A 91 -5.87 12.54 -4.88
C GLY A 91 -4.91 13.34 -3.96
N PRO A 92 -5.40 13.88 -2.83
CA PRO A 92 -4.62 14.79 -2.00
C PRO A 92 -3.54 14.11 -1.15
N VAL A 93 -3.54 12.77 -1.06
CA VAL A 93 -2.64 12.03 -0.16
C VAL A 93 -1.29 11.73 -0.82
N ASN A 94 -0.26 12.50 -0.46
CA ASN A 94 1.14 12.16 -0.69
C ASN A 94 1.99 12.36 0.58
N LYS A 95 2.31 11.28 1.30
CA LYS A 95 3.22 11.33 2.46
C LYS A 95 4.70 11.33 2.07
N ALA A 96 5.03 10.85 0.86
CA ALA A 96 6.40 10.80 0.37
C ALA A 96 6.91 12.18 -0.08
N GLU A 97 6.00 13.07 -0.48
CA GLU A 97 6.28 14.46 -0.86
C GLU A 97 5.11 15.38 -0.41
N PRO A 98 5.04 15.78 0.88
CA PRO A 98 3.91 16.55 1.41
C PRO A 98 3.72 17.96 0.83
N ALA A 99 4.69 18.46 0.06
CA ALA A 99 4.61 19.74 -0.64
C ALA A 99 4.01 19.61 -2.06
N ALA A 100 3.84 18.38 -2.58
CA ALA A 100 3.22 18.15 -3.88
C ALA A 100 1.71 18.44 -3.79
N ALA A 101 1.16 19.10 -4.82
CA ALA A 101 -0.26 19.44 -4.88
C ALA A 101 -1.20 18.21 -4.91
N ALA A 102 -0.70 17.06 -5.34
CA ALA A 102 -1.42 15.78 -5.33
C ALA A 102 -0.45 14.58 -5.31
N GLY A 103 -0.93 13.47 -4.76
CA GLY A 103 -0.34 12.14 -4.95
C GLY A 103 -1.03 11.41 -6.10
N TRP A 104 -0.26 10.73 -6.94
CA TRP A 104 -0.76 9.94 -8.06
C TRP A 104 -0.05 8.59 -8.22
N SER A 105 -0.75 7.64 -8.85
CA SER A 105 -0.24 6.31 -9.21
C SER A 105 -0.81 5.87 -10.56
N ARG A 106 0.01 5.23 -11.38
CA ARG A 106 -0.42 4.36 -12.48
C ARG A 106 -0.47 2.94 -11.96
N GLU A 107 -1.59 2.27 -12.14
CA GLU A 107 -1.86 0.96 -11.57
C GLU A 107 -2.31 -0.01 -12.67
N ARG A 108 -1.60 -1.14 -12.80
CA ARG A 108 -1.88 -2.16 -13.82
C ARG A 108 -2.68 -3.31 -13.23
N LEU A 109 -3.81 -3.63 -13.84
CA LEU A 109 -4.64 -4.80 -13.54
C LEU A 109 -3.89 -6.08 -13.89
N LEU A 110 -3.70 -6.97 -12.92
CA LEU A 110 -3.02 -8.26 -13.06
C LEU A 110 -4.01 -9.41 -13.26
N GLU A 111 -5.02 -9.48 -12.40
CA GLU A 111 -6.09 -10.48 -12.45
C GLU A 111 -7.44 -9.79 -12.22
N LEU A 112 -8.48 -10.24 -12.92
CA LEU A 112 -9.87 -9.92 -12.63
C LEU A 112 -10.65 -11.24 -12.57
N ASP A 113 -11.22 -11.52 -11.41
CA ASP A 113 -12.00 -12.72 -11.12
C ASP A 113 -13.41 -12.29 -10.64
N PRO A 114 -14.38 -12.18 -11.56
CA PRO A 114 -15.74 -11.78 -11.21
C PRO A 114 -16.47 -12.79 -10.33
N ALA A 115 -16.09 -14.08 -10.35
CA ALA A 115 -16.76 -15.12 -9.57
C ALA A 115 -16.30 -15.11 -8.10
N GLY A 116 -15.00 -14.88 -7.88
CA GLY A 116 -14.44 -14.58 -6.55
C GLY A 116 -14.67 -13.15 -6.07
N ARG A 117 -15.29 -12.29 -6.91
CA ARG A 117 -15.49 -10.85 -6.72
C ARG A 117 -14.21 -10.12 -6.30
N ARG A 118 -13.14 -10.35 -7.04
CA ARG A 118 -11.81 -9.83 -6.70
C ARG A 118 -11.02 -9.39 -7.93
N TYR A 119 -10.13 -8.42 -7.74
CA TYR A 119 -9.08 -8.09 -8.70
C TYR A 119 -7.76 -7.85 -7.99
N SER A 120 -6.66 -8.14 -8.68
CA SER A 120 -5.30 -7.81 -8.21
C SER A 120 -4.63 -6.85 -9.16
N TYR A 121 -3.77 -5.97 -8.64
CA TYR A 121 -3.09 -4.94 -9.41
C TYR A 121 -1.71 -4.62 -8.82
N GLU A 122 -0.85 -4.03 -9.64
CA GLU A 122 0.46 -3.48 -9.23
C GLU A 122 0.53 -1.97 -9.46
N VAL A 123 1.35 -1.24 -8.68
CA VAL A 123 1.72 0.14 -9.00
C VAL A 123 2.92 0.12 -9.94
N VAL A 124 2.77 0.70 -11.14
CA VAL A 124 3.82 0.70 -12.18
C VAL A 124 4.58 2.02 -12.28
N GLU A 125 3.99 3.12 -11.80
CA GLU A 125 4.60 4.45 -11.76
C GLU A 125 3.89 5.29 -10.69
N THR A 126 4.60 6.14 -9.94
CA THR A 126 3.99 6.96 -8.88
C THR A 126 4.91 8.07 -8.37
N ASN A 127 4.33 9.15 -7.81
CA ASN A 127 5.07 10.09 -6.93
C ASN A 127 4.83 9.83 -5.41
N LYS A 128 4.00 8.84 -5.04
CA LYS A 128 3.55 8.56 -3.66
C LYS A 128 4.55 7.72 -2.85
N GLY A 129 5.71 7.38 -3.42
CA GLY A 129 6.81 6.72 -2.71
C GLY A 129 6.72 5.20 -2.57
N PHE A 130 5.91 4.52 -3.39
CA PHE A 130 5.93 3.06 -3.50
C PHE A 130 7.17 2.58 -4.28
N GLY A 131 7.72 1.44 -3.84
CA GLY A 131 8.64 0.61 -4.63
C GLY A 131 7.85 -0.45 -5.41
N ARG A 132 8.22 -1.73 -5.30
CA ARG A 132 7.29 -2.81 -5.64
C ARG A 132 6.06 -2.70 -4.74
N TYR A 133 4.88 -2.81 -5.34
CA TYR A 133 3.61 -2.85 -4.62
C TYR A 133 2.61 -3.64 -5.45
N THR A 134 2.06 -4.70 -4.86
CA THR A 134 0.90 -5.43 -5.39
C THR A 134 -0.21 -5.40 -4.35
N ALA A 135 -1.46 -5.36 -4.81
CA ALA A 135 -2.61 -5.42 -3.93
C ALA A 135 -3.79 -6.16 -4.56
N THR A 136 -4.64 -6.71 -3.71
CA THR A 136 -5.91 -7.34 -4.09
C THR A 136 -7.05 -6.64 -3.38
N LEU A 137 -8.08 -6.24 -4.13
CA LEU A 137 -9.36 -5.80 -3.60
C LEU A 137 -10.38 -6.91 -3.85
N GLN A 138 -11.19 -7.22 -2.84
CA GLN A 138 -12.20 -8.28 -2.89
C GLN A 138 -13.48 -7.89 -2.16
N VAL A 139 -14.62 -8.36 -2.66
CA VAL A 139 -15.92 -8.30 -1.96
C VAL A 139 -16.30 -9.68 -1.43
N GLU A 140 -16.28 -9.80 -0.12
CA GLU A 140 -16.57 -11.03 0.62
C GLU A 140 -18.03 -11.06 1.11
N PRO A 141 -18.63 -12.26 1.29
CA PRO A 141 -19.84 -12.41 2.08
C PRO A 141 -19.63 -11.99 3.54
N ASP A 142 -20.65 -11.40 4.14
CA ASP A 142 -20.71 -11.09 5.58
C ASP A 142 -22.12 -11.42 6.11
N PRO A 143 -22.31 -11.86 7.37
CA PRO A 143 -23.62 -12.28 7.87
C PRO A 143 -24.77 -11.27 7.70
N ALA A 144 -24.48 -9.97 7.66
CA ALA A 144 -25.47 -8.90 7.49
C ALA A 144 -25.48 -8.28 6.07
N GLY A 145 -24.64 -8.75 5.15
CA GLY A 145 -24.49 -8.17 3.80
C GLY A 145 -23.19 -8.60 3.13
N CYS A 146 -22.22 -7.70 3.08
CA CYS A 146 -20.91 -7.97 2.47
C CYS A 146 -19.78 -7.28 3.23
N ALA A 147 -18.54 -7.55 2.84
CA ALA A 147 -17.38 -6.81 3.31
C ALA A 147 -16.41 -6.49 2.18
N VAL A 148 -15.82 -5.29 2.25
CA VAL A 148 -14.71 -4.87 1.39
C VAL A 148 -13.41 -5.29 2.06
N ALA A 149 -12.70 -6.23 1.44
CA ALA A 149 -11.37 -6.67 1.86
C ALA A 149 -10.31 -6.07 0.93
N TRP A 150 -9.20 -5.61 1.50
CA TRP A 150 -8.07 -5.06 0.74
C TRP A 150 -6.75 -5.53 1.35
N SER A 151 -5.96 -6.27 0.58
CA SER A 151 -4.66 -6.79 0.98
C SER A 151 -3.54 -6.28 0.08
N PHE A 152 -2.30 -6.27 0.57
CA PHE A 152 -1.12 -5.85 -0.19
C PHE A 152 0.16 -6.58 0.22
N GLU A 153 1.10 -6.63 -0.72
CA GLU A 153 2.52 -6.91 -0.53
C GLU A 153 3.33 -5.74 -1.13
N ALA A 154 4.32 -5.22 -0.39
CA ALA A 154 5.07 -4.05 -0.84
C ALA A 154 6.49 -3.96 -0.29
N ASP A 155 7.35 -3.22 -1.00
CA ASP A 155 8.51 -2.58 -0.36
C ASP A 155 8.02 -1.50 0.64
N PRO A 156 8.80 -1.16 1.69
CA PRO A 156 8.47 -0.08 2.61
C PRO A 156 8.13 1.24 1.91
N VAL A 157 6.92 1.76 2.13
CA VAL A 157 6.42 2.93 1.41
C VAL A 157 6.98 4.22 2.04
N ARG A 158 7.68 5.03 1.25
CA ARG A 158 8.32 6.26 1.75
C ARG A 158 7.29 7.22 2.37
N GLY A 159 7.59 7.71 3.58
CA GLY A 159 6.71 8.63 4.33
C GLY A 159 5.66 7.93 5.20
N TRP A 160 5.64 6.59 5.23
CA TRP A 160 4.74 5.80 6.08
C TRP A 160 5.50 4.93 7.08
N THR A 161 4.79 4.48 8.11
CA THR A 161 5.08 3.23 8.83
C THR A 161 4.11 2.15 8.35
N LEU A 162 4.43 0.86 8.57
CA LEU A 162 3.51 -0.23 8.20
C LEU A 162 2.15 -0.07 8.90
N GLU A 163 2.16 0.21 10.20
CA GLU A 163 0.96 0.48 11.01
C GLU A 163 0.14 1.66 10.45
N GLY A 164 0.79 2.78 10.15
CA GLY A 164 0.11 3.96 9.60
C GLY A 164 -0.47 3.73 8.19
N PHE A 165 0.19 2.92 7.37
CA PHE A 165 -0.31 2.56 6.05
C PHE A 165 -1.49 1.58 6.12
N VAL A 166 -1.45 0.60 7.04
CA VAL A 166 -2.57 -0.30 7.31
C VAL A 166 -3.78 0.47 7.85
N GLY A 167 -3.57 1.39 8.81
CA GLY A 167 -4.64 2.25 9.33
C GLY A 167 -5.28 3.12 8.23
N PHE A 168 -4.47 3.67 7.32
CA PHE A 168 -4.98 4.39 6.15
C PHE A 168 -5.80 3.49 5.21
N LEU A 169 -5.34 2.28 4.90
CA LEU A 169 -6.13 1.32 4.11
C LEU A 169 -7.45 0.95 4.80
N GLU A 170 -7.46 0.84 6.13
CA GLU A 170 -8.66 0.54 6.91
C GLU A 170 -9.69 1.69 6.83
N GLU A 171 -9.23 2.95 6.90
CA GLU A 171 -10.06 4.12 6.62
C GLU A 171 -10.64 4.12 5.20
N LEU A 172 -9.85 3.73 4.19
CA LEU A 172 -10.35 3.58 2.82
C LEU A 172 -11.40 2.48 2.72
N ALA A 173 -11.15 1.29 3.28
CA ALA A 173 -12.09 0.18 3.24
C ALA A 173 -13.43 0.54 3.90
N ARG A 174 -13.41 1.20 5.07
CA ARG A 174 -14.63 1.73 5.73
C ARG A 174 -15.33 2.80 4.88
N GLY A 175 -14.57 3.72 4.27
CA GLY A 175 -15.12 4.76 3.40
C GLY A 175 -15.83 4.18 2.17
N VAL A 176 -15.25 3.15 1.56
CA VAL A 176 -15.86 2.40 0.45
C VAL A 176 -17.12 1.66 0.90
N ALA A 177 -17.03 0.90 1.99
CA ALA A 177 -18.15 0.13 2.53
C ALA A 177 -19.38 1.01 2.80
N LYS A 178 -19.19 2.15 3.47
CA LYS A 178 -20.24 3.16 3.68
C LYS A 178 -20.76 3.77 2.37
N ARG A 179 -19.89 4.03 1.39
CA ARG A 179 -20.31 4.62 0.11
C ARG A 179 -21.17 3.65 -0.71
N LEU A 180 -20.90 2.35 -0.63
CA LEU A 180 -21.72 1.30 -1.23
C LEU A 180 -23.08 1.17 -0.54
N GLU A 181 -23.12 1.26 0.80
CA GLU A 181 -24.37 1.34 1.58
C GLU A 181 -25.25 2.49 1.07
N GLU A 182 -24.69 3.71 1.04
CA GLU A 182 -25.38 4.92 0.59
C GLU A 182 -25.93 4.77 -0.83
N GLU A 183 -25.12 4.26 -1.77
CA GLU A 183 -25.53 4.15 -3.18
C GLU A 183 -26.59 3.07 -3.40
N ILE A 184 -26.40 1.88 -2.82
CA ILE A 184 -27.27 0.72 -3.06
C ILE A 184 -28.60 0.87 -2.30
N MET A 185 -28.55 1.22 -1.01
CA MET A 185 -29.75 1.31 -0.19
C MET A 185 -30.64 2.50 -0.59
N THR A 186 -30.06 3.59 -1.13
CA THR A 186 -30.86 4.71 -1.68
C THR A 186 -31.54 4.33 -3.01
N GLN A 187 -30.98 3.40 -3.79
CA GLN A 187 -31.58 2.94 -5.04
C GLN A 187 -32.73 1.95 -4.79
N ASP A 188 -32.66 1.11 -3.76
CA ASP A 188 -33.76 0.19 -3.38
C ASP A 188 -35.00 0.92 -2.81
N ASP A 189 -34.83 2.11 -2.21
CA ASP A 189 -35.92 2.97 -1.73
C ASP A 189 -36.60 3.83 -2.82
N ALA A 190 -36.12 3.80 -4.06
CA ALA A 190 -36.71 4.57 -5.15
C ALA A 190 -38.05 3.96 -5.61
N PRO A 191 -39.20 4.66 -5.45
CA PRO A 191 -40.49 4.08 -5.82
C PRO A 191 -40.56 3.85 -7.33
N ALA A 192 -40.92 2.62 -7.72
CA ALA A 192 -41.14 2.26 -9.12
C ALA A 192 -42.22 3.16 -9.74
N LEU A 193 -41.80 4.18 -10.49
CA LEU A 193 -42.68 5.09 -11.23
C LEU A 193 -43.33 4.36 -12.40
N GLN A 194 -44.45 3.71 -12.06
CA GLN A 194 -45.58 3.32 -12.89
C GLN A 194 -45.33 3.31 -14.40
N VAL A 195 -45.02 2.13 -14.93
CA VAL A 195 -45.45 1.77 -16.29
C VAL A 195 -46.97 1.67 -16.27
N LEU A 196 -47.68 2.76 -16.61
CA LEU A 196 -49.07 2.73 -17.06
C LEU A 196 -49.51 4.08 -17.65
N GLN A 197 -50.19 3.99 -18.80
CA GLN A 197 -50.84 5.08 -19.57
C GLN A 197 -49.84 5.98 -20.35
N SER A 198 -49.99 6.17 -21.67
CA SER A 198 -51.18 6.02 -22.54
C SER A 198 -50.90 5.22 -23.82
#